data_AF-A0A269ZAU6-F1
#
_entry.id   AF-A0A269ZAU6-F1
#
_cell.length_a   1.000
_cell.length_b   1.000
_cell.length_c   1.000
_cell.angle_alpha   90.00
_cell.angle_beta   90.00
_cell.angle_gamma   90.00
#
_symmetry.space_group_name_H-M   'P 1'
#
loop_
_entity.id
_entity.type
_entity.pdbx_description
1 polymer ?
#
loop_
_entity_poly.entity_id
_entity_poly.type
_entity_poly.pdbx_seq_one_letter_code
_entity_poly.pdbx_strand_id
1 'polypeptide(L)' 'MTTGRNVEQGASDEVVDHPQHEYTRSLLAAVPTLEPRRENAEPS' A
#
# COMPACT_ATOMS: atom_id res chain seq x y z
N MET A 1 10.18 -26.78 -8.41
CA MET A 1 10.07 -26.16 -7.07
C MET A 1 10.34 -24.69 -7.25
N THR A 2 9.38 -23.82 -6.96
CA THR A 2 9.48 -22.39 -7.29
C THR A 2 9.99 -21.64 -6.06
N THR A 3 11.17 -21.03 -6.17
CA THR A 3 11.77 -20.27 -5.09
C THR A 3 11.06 -18.92 -4.97
N GLY A 4 10.03 -18.84 -4.13
CA GLY A 4 9.48 -17.56 -3.69
C GLY A 4 10.57 -16.81 -2.93
N ARG A 5 11.14 -15.76 -3.54
CA ARG A 5 12.14 -14.93 -2.88
C ARG A 5 11.43 -13.89 -2.03
N ASN A 6 11.80 -13.80 -0.76
CA ASN A 6 11.38 -12.68 0.06
C ASN A 6 12.07 -11.40 -0.46
N VAL A 7 11.26 -10.41 -0.86
CA VAL A 7 11.75 -9.19 -1.52
C VAL A 7 11.97 -8.05 -0.53
N GLU A 8 11.20 -8.01 0.57
CA GLU A 8 11.28 -7.01 1.61
C GLU A 8 10.71 -7.55 2.94
N GLN A 9 11.26 -7.11 4.07
CA GLN A 9 10.88 -7.51 5.43
C GLN A 9 11.06 -6.34 6.40
N GLY A 10 10.11 -6.16 7.31
CA GLY A 10 10.08 -5.08 8.30
C GLY A 10 8.72 -5.03 9.00
N ALA A 11 8.53 -4.04 9.87
CA ALA A 11 7.20 -3.74 10.38
C ALA A 11 6.28 -3.30 9.23
N SER A 12 4.98 -3.56 9.33
CA SER A 12 4.06 -3.32 8.21
C SER A 12 3.99 -1.84 7.80
N ASP A 13 3.99 -0.95 8.79
CA ASP A 13 4.10 0.50 8.63
C ASP A 13 5.42 0.90 7.96
N GLU A 14 6.55 0.33 8.38
CA GLU A 14 7.83 0.61 7.76
C GLU A 14 7.87 0.22 6.28
N VAL A 15 7.38 -0.98 5.93
CA VAL A 15 7.37 -1.48 4.55
C VAL A 15 6.42 -0.68 3.65
N VAL A 16 5.32 -0.15 4.20
CA VAL A 16 4.32 0.62 3.45
C VAL A 16 4.70 2.09 3.34
N ASP A 17 5.15 2.71 4.42
CA ASP A 17 5.44 4.14 4.48
C ASP A 17 6.85 4.48 4.00
N HIS A 18 7.80 3.56 4.20
CA HIS A 18 9.22 3.72 3.85
C HIS A 18 9.78 2.52 3.07
N PRO A 19 9.14 2.11 1.95
CA PRO A 19 9.59 0.95 1.18
C PRO A 19 11.03 1.13 0.66
N GLN A 20 11.89 0.16 0.91
CA GLN A 20 13.31 0.19 0.53
C GLN A 20 13.57 -0.45 -0.84
N HIS A 21 12.74 -1.41 -1.28
CA HIS A 21 12.92 -2.09 -2.56
C HIS A 21 12.04 -1.49 -3.68
N GLU A 22 12.61 -1.33 -4.89
CA GLU A 22 11.91 -0.75 -6.05
C GLU A 22 10.63 -1.50 -6.43
N TYR A 23 10.67 -2.82 -6.31
CA TYR A 23 9.50 -3.68 -6.51
C TYR A 23 8.34 -3.32 -5.56
N THR A 24 8.62 -3.15 -4.26
CA THR A 24 7.61 -2.78 -3.26
C THR A 24 7.06 -1.37 -3.54
N ARG A 25 7.93 -0.41 -3.87
CA ARG A 25 7.53 0.93 -4.32
C ARG A 25 6.56 0.89 -5.50
N SER A 26 6.87 0.05 -6.48
CA SER A 26 6.04 -0.09 -7.70
C SER A 26 4.67 -0.69 -7.40
N LEU A 27 4.60 -1.68 -6.48
CA LEU A 27 3.32 -2.25 -6.04
C LEU A 27 2.45 -1.23 -5.29
N LEU A 28 3.06 -0.47 -4.37
CA LEU A 28 2.35 0.56 -3.60
C LEU A 28 1.85 1.69 -4.50
N ALA A 29 2.65 2.11 -5.48
CA ALA A 29 2.25 3.15 -6.45
C ALA A 29 1.08 2.73 -7.36
N ALA A 30 0.83 1.43 -7.49
CA ALA A 30 -0.31 0.90 -8.25
C ALA A 30 -1.61 0.85 -7.43
N VAL A 31 -1.56 1.12 -6.12
CA VAL A 31 -2.74 1.09 -5.26
C VAL A 31 -3.63 2.29 -5.57
N PRO A 32 -4.91 2.09 -5.94
CA PRO A 32 -5.83 3.19 -6.16
C PRO A 32 -6.15 3.90 -4.84
N THR A 33 -6.13 5.23 -4.84
CA THR A 33 -6.60 6.02 -3.70
C THR A 33 -8.11 5.81 -3.55
N LEU A 34 -8.53 5.29 -2.40
CA LEU A 34 -9.95 5.25 -2.04
C LEU A 34 -10.36 6.67 -1.63
N GLU A 35 -10.99 7.40 -2.55
CA GLU A 35 -11.67 8.64 -2.18
C GLU A 35 -12.73 8.31 -1.12
N PRO A 36 -12.70 8.95 0.06
CA PRO A 36 -13.72 8.72 1.06
C PRO A 36 -15.07 9.10 0.44
N ARG A 37 -15.96 8.11 0.31
CA ARG A 37 -17.33 8.36 -0.11
C ARG A 37 -17.88 9.38 0.88
N ARG A 38 -18.20 10.58 0.39
CA ARG A 38 -18.93 11.60 1.17
C ARG A 38 -20.33 11.05 1.43
N GLU A 39 -20.44 10.20 2.44
CA GLU A 39 -21.69 9.69 2.93
C GLU A 39 -22.27 10.73 3.90
N ASN A 40 -23.34 11.38 3.43
CA ASN A 40 -24.32 12.11 4.22
C ASN A 40 -23.85 13.46 4.82
N ALA A 41 -23.74 14.48 3.96
CA ALA A 41 -23.97 15.85 4.39
C ALA A 41 -25.39 16.26 3.96
N GLU A 42 -26.40 15.76 4.69
CA GLU A 42 -27.75 16.34 4.65
C GLU A 42 -27.81 17.43 5.75
N PRO A 43 -27.79 18.72 5.42
CA PRO A 43 -28.08 19.76 6.39
C PRO A 43 -29.60 19.79 6.69
N SER A 44 -29.95 19.75 7.98
CA SER A 44 -31.29 20.05 8.50
C SER A 44 -31.68 21.51 8.33
#